data_AF-A0A2D4XDB2-F1
#
_entry.id   AF-A0A2D4XDB2-F1
#
_cell.length_a   1.000
_cell.length_b   1.000
_cell.length_c   1.000
_cell.angle_alpha   90.00
_cell.angle_beta   90.00
_cell.angle_gamma   90.00
#
_symmetry.space_group_name_H-M   'P 1'
#
loop_
_entity.id
_entity.type
_entity.pdbx_description
1 polymer ?
#
loop_
_entity_poly.entity_id
_entity_poly.type
_entity_poly.pdbx_seq_one_letter_code
_entity_poly.pdbx_strand_id
1 'polypeptide(L)'
;MDFQILDSSVSINGEEMLGIVRDSSGGILDPACGEVSMEMDGTGTVEVTDGPESGAVETTDSLGRDGFLTAEKRISMDLDVDFEGRTWRDDAETDCGNIRWVMSGNELTIDSTSWVEVEKTEVKRTHTSLSFSDVDAVTTNFRAVTYDAGGLGGLAALLPTLSFPLTPIELHEFFGDVVIKEGARSSDPDINWNSDWNWEVKKEFRDDTHGLVYPVSLEHEEIGRCYGHATITIYVKSGSAWPVKQTSDILLDKDLQTKNCDFLVSSLSDEILPEGTLAISTTFSRTSSSSGSNPIDWGRDYIGSPTDGEDRPGTSTKRNWVDSMWDESDIRQFDLEEAGACLKSSHPNNQATQALDSGGYIWKASWSKPTGEGEWNMSWVDEDDDAGWLVLRGSPDGCDIVSSGSYERGEISWNRDSIPSTQTMSLLEQRILSPGRYPDLSQFIQSGNSWNPEAEVGYRLSVTEDNEILSFLPGDLGDGKVTMTATRDWEENGREKSLDLALDAETGEMVLWYLIDRSSG
;
A
#
# COMPACT_ATOMS: atom_id res chain seq x y z
N MET A 1 4.92 22.33 -12.87
CA MET A 1 5.41 23.27 -11.85
C MET A 1 6.65 22.66 -11.27
N ASP A 2 7.73 23.42 -11.25
CA ASP A 2 8.98 22.99 -10.63
C ASP A 2 9.05 23.59 -9.22
N PHE A 3 9.61 22.83 -8.28
CA PHE A 3 9.77 23.25 -6.90
C PHE A 3 11.11 22.79 -6.34
N GLN A 4 11.55 23.49 -5.30
CA GLN A 4 12.68 23.14 -4.47
C GLN A 4 12.19 22.68 -3.10
N ILE A 5 12.91 21.72 -2.56
CA ILE A 5 12.70 21.14 -1.24
C ILE A 5 13.78 21.75 -0.37
N LEU A 6 13.39 22.69 0.49
CA LEU A 6 14.32 23.58 1.19
C LEU A 6 14.81 23.02 2.51
N ASP A 7 13.93 22.28 3.19
CA ASP A 7 14.18 21.67 4.48
C ASP A 7 13.15 20.55 4.61
N SER A 8 13.60 19.30 4.63
CA SER A 8 12.73 18.16 4.87
C SER A 8 13.43 17.19 5.80
N SER A 9 12.74 16.80 6.87
CA SER A 9 13.25 15.82 7.82
C SER A 9 12.15 14.90 8.30
N VAL A 10 12.52 13.63 8.49
CA VAL A 10 11.73 12.61 9.16
C VAL A 10 12.56 12.11 10.33
N SER A 11 12.02 12.11 11.54
CA SER A 11 12.70 11.60 12.73
C SER A 11 11.79 10.64 13.48
N ILE A 12 12.34 9.50 13.85
CA ILE A 12 11.68 8.47 14.64
C ILE A 12 12.51 8.26 15.92
N ASN A 13 11.83 8.26 17.05
CA ASN A 13 12.39 7.96 18.36
C ASN A 13 11.56 6.88 19.05
N GLY A 14 12.20 5.92 19.69
CA GLY A 14 11.54 4.78 20.32
C GLY A 14 11.72 3.50 19.51
N GLU A 15 12.07 2.41 20.19
CA GLU A 15 12.43 1.14 19.54
C GLU A 15 11.22 0.45 18.91
N GLU A 16 10.04 0.55 19.52
CA GLU A 16 8.82 -0.07 18.98
C GLU A 16 8.43 0.60 17.65
N MET A 17 8.41 1.94 17.63
CA MET A 17 8.12 2.71 16.42
C MET A 17 9.20 2.56 15.35
N LEU A 18 10.48 2.56 15.75
CA LEU A 18 11.58 2.31 14.81
C LEU A 18 11.55 0.89 14.24
N GLY A 19 11.19 -0.11 15.06
CA GLY A 19 11.09 -1.50 14.66
C GLY A 19 10.19 -1.68 13.44
N ILE A 20 9.02 -1.05 13.43
CA ILE A 20 8.10 -1.11 12.27
C ILE A 20 8.76 -0.62 10.99
N VAL A 21 9.42 0.54 11.04
CA VAL A 21 10.05 1.13 9.86
C VAL A 21 11.28 0.33 9.45
N ARG A 22 12.10 -0.12 10.42
CA ARG A 22 13.27 -0.96 10.18
C ARG A 22 12.90 -2.27 9.49
N ASP A 23 11.92 -2.99 10.01
CA ASP A 23 11.50 -4.30 9.50
C ASP A 23 10.90 -4.17 8.08
N SER A 24 10.34 -3.01 7.75
CA SER A 24 9.83 -2.69 6.40
C SER A 24 10.89 -2.13 5.43
N SER A 25 12.09 -1.77 5.91
CA SER A 25 13.12 -1.05 5.12
C SER A 25 13.94 -1.95 4.18
N GLY A 26 13.65 -3.25 4.16
CA GLY A 26 14.32 -4.21 3.27
C GLY A 26 15.80 -4.43 3.57
N GLY A 27 16.24 -4.15 4.80
CA GLY A 27 17.61 -4.38 5.28
C GLY A 27 18.43 -3.11 5.56
N ILE A 28 18.03 -1.97 4.98
CA ILE A 28 18.84 -0.74 5.00
C ILE A 28 18.99 -0.18 6.42
N LEU A 29 17.92 -0.28 7.22
CA LEU A 29 17.90 0.23 8.59
C LEU A 29 18.13 -0.86 9.63
N ASP A 30 18.46 -2.11 9.26
CA ASP A 30 18.69 -3.21 10.20
C ASP A 30 19.67 -2.86 11.33
N PRO A 31 20.79 -2.14 11.07
CA PRO A 31 21.70 -1.76 12.14
C PRO A 31 21.12 -0.71 13.09
N ALA A 32 20.05 0.00 12.71
CA ALA A 32 19.50 1.13 13.45
C ALA A 32 18.70 0.69 14.67
N CYS A 33 18.86 1.42 15.78
CA CYS A 33 18.14 1.18 17.04
C CYS A 33 17.78 2.49 17.73
N GLY A 34 16.66 2.52 18.45
CA GLY A 34 16.19 3.60 19.33
C GLY A 34 15.90 4.97 18.70
N GLU A 35 16.72 5.46 17.78
CA GLU A 35 16.50 6.71 17.04
C GLU A 35 17.07 6.62 15.62
N VAL A 36 16.30 7.13 14.66
CA VAL A 36 16.76 7.41 13.29
C VAL A 36 16.20 8.76 12.84
N SER A 37 16.96 9.49 12.06
CA SER A 37 16.51 10.68 11.35
C SER A 37 17.01 10.64 9.92
N MET A 38 16.18 11.14 9.02
CA MET A 38 16.44 11.27 7.59
C MET A 38 16.25 12.76 7.27
N GLU A 39 17.32 13.41 6.81
CA GLU A 39 17.28 14.75 6.25
C GLU A 39 17.27 14.64 4.73
N MET A 40 16.44 15.46 4.09
CA MET A 40 16.22 15.45 2.64
C MET A 40 16.19 16.88 2.11
N ASP A 41 16.90 17.11 1.02
CA ASP A 41 16.76 18.30 0.21
C ASP A 41 16.84 17.95 -1.28
N GLY A 42 16.46 18.89 -2.14
CA GLY A 42 16.52 18.64 -3.58
C GLY A 42 15.46 19.38 -4.38
N THR A 43 15.02 18.76 -5.46
CA THR A 43 14.09 19.37 -6.40
C THR A 43 12.98 18.42 -6.79
N GLY A 44 11.87 18.97 -7.24
CA GLY A 44 10.81 18.17 -7.80
C GLY A 44 10.01 18.91 -8.84
N THR A 45 9.18 18.14 -9.53
CA THR A 45 8.26 18.63 -10.54
C THR A 45 6.90 17.98 -10.34
N VAL A 46 5.84 18.76 -10.53
CA VAL A 46 4.48 18.24 -10.71
C VAL A 46 3.97 18.67 -12.08
N GLU A 47 3.40 17.77 -12.83
CA GLU A 47 2.89 18.03 -14.17
C GLU A 47 1.59 17.30 -14.47
N VAL A 48 0.87 17.83 -15.45
CA VAL A 48 -0.29 17.18 -16.05
C VAL A 48 0.01 17.05 -17.53
N THR A 49 -0.09 15.83 -18.06
CA THR A 49 0.23 15.55 -19.46
C THR A 49 -0.84 16.11 -20.40
N ASP A 50 -0.41 16.70 -21.51
CA ASP A 50 -1.26 16.96 -22.67
C ASP A 50 -1.32 15.69 -23.54
N GLY A 51 -2.27 14.82 -23.21
CA GLY A 51 -2.41 13.51 -23.82
C GLY A 51 -2.90 13.52 -25.28
N PRO A 52 -2.70 12.43 -26.02
CA PRO A 52 -3.05 12.36 -27.44
C PRO A 52 -4.56 12.44 -27.72
N GLU A 53 -5.41 12.01 -26.78
CA GLU A 53 -6.86 11.95 -26.96
C GLU A 53 -7.53 13.24 -26.47
N SER A 54 -7.32 14.32 -27.22
CA SER A 54 -7.80 15.67 -26.86
C SER A 54 -7.31 16.11 -25.47
N GLY A 55 -6.05 15.83 -25.14
CA GLY A 55 -5.45 16.12 -23.84
C GLY A 55 -5.54 14.97 -22.83
N ALA A 56 -6.36 13.95 -23.08
CA ALA A 56 -6.46 12.78 -22.21
C ALA A 56 -5.50 11.65 -22.60
N VAL A 57 -5.17 10.80 -21.62
CA VAL A 57 -4.37 9.59 -21.77
C VAL A 57 -5.25 8.38 -21.44
N GLU A 58 -5.20 7.33 -22.27
CA GLU A 58 -5.89 6.08 -22.01
C GLU A 58 -5.20 5.28 -20.90
N THR A 59 -5.99 4.63 -20.02
CA THR A 59 -5.47 3.75 -18.98
C THR A 59 -6.35 2.53 -18.73
N THR A 60 -5.87 1.64 -17.85
CA THR A 60 -6.61 0.49 -17.32
C THR A 60 -7.01 0.69 -15.86
N ASP A 61 -8.07 0.01 -15.42
CA ASP A 61 -8.52 0.00 -14.03
C ASP A 61 -8.10 -1.27 -13.25
N SER A 62 -8.64 -1.43 -12.02
CA SER A 62 -8.40 -2.57 -11.13
C SER A 62 -8.87 -3.92 -11.68
N LEU A 63 -9.75 -3.94 -12.68
CA LEU A 63 -10.19 -5.17 -13.36
C LEU A 63 -9.32 -5.46 -14.60
N GLY A 64 -8.39 -4.57 -14.95
CA GLY A 64 -7.58 -4.63 -16.16
C GLY A 64 -8.38 -4.30 -17.42
N ARG A 65 -9.46 -3.52 -17.30
CA ARG A 65 -10.30 -3.07 -18.42
C ARG A 65 -9.69 -1.82 -19.04
N ASP A 66 -9.65 -1.74 -20.36
CA ASP A 66 -9.15 -0.58 -21.11
C ASP A 66 -10.26 0.43 -21.45
N GLY A 67 -9.89 1.52 -22.11
CA GLY A 67 -10.85 2.50 -22.65
C GLY A 67 -11.19 3.67 -21.73
N PHE A 68 -10.55 3.81 -20.57
CA PHE A 68 -10.72 4.97 -19.70
C PHE A 68 -9.88 6.15 -20.17
N LEU A 69 -10.51 7.29 -20.46
CA LEU A 69 -9.81 8.56 -20.72
C LEU A 69 -9.51 9.28 -19.41
N THR A 70 -8.25 9.64 -19.20
CA THR A 70 -7.78 10.18 -17.92
C THR A 70 -6.92 11.42 -18.07
N ALA A 71 -6.94 12.28 -17.06
CA ALA A 71 -5.88 13.24 -16.81
C ALA A 71 -4.72 12.50 -16.13
N GLU A 72 -3.60 12.41 -16.84
CA GLU A 72 -2.38 11.84 -16.30
C GLU A 72 -1.61 12.91 -15.53
N LYS A 73 -1.50 12.72 -14.22
CA LYS A 73 -0.78 13.59 -13.29
C LYS A 73 0.52 12.92 -12.90
N ARG A 74 1.65 13.64 -12.99
CA ARG A 74 2.95 13.14 -12.52
C ARG A 74 3.53 14.01 -11.42
N ILE A 75 4.18 13.37 -10.47
CA ILE A 75 5.10 13.99 -9.53
C ILE A 75 6.44 13.27 -9.64
N SER A 76 7.52 14.03 -9.69
CA SER A 76 8.89 13.54 -9.69
C SER A 76 9.70 14.34 -8.68
N MET A 77 10.52 13.68 -7.88
CA MET A 77 11.40 14.29 -6.89
C MET A 77 12.78 13.63 -6.96
N ASP A 78 13.81 14.45 -7.03
CA ASP A 78 15.21 14.04 -6.91
C ASP A 78 15.74 14.62 -5.61
N LEU A 79 16.08 13.73 -4.68
CA LEU A 79 16.44 14.05 -3.31
C LEU A 79 17.86 13.63 -2.99
N ASP A 80 18.62 14.53 -2.39
CA ASP A 80 19.79 14.19 -1.60
C ASP A 80 19.31 13.77 -0.19
N VAL A 81 19.76 12.62 0.28
CA VAL A 81 19.29 12.02 1.54
C VAL A 81 20.45 11.69 2.46
N ASP A 82 20.37 12.25 3.67
CA ASP A 82 21.30 11.97 4.75
C ASP A 82 20.58 11.27 5.89
N PHE A 83 21.10 10.12 6.33
CA PHE A 83 20.59 9.42 7.49
C PHE A 83 21.50 9.63 8.68
N GLU A 84 20.90 9.83 9.86
CA GLU A 84 21.58 9.76 11.14
C GLU A 84 20.82 8.83 12.08
N GLY A 85 21.52 8.14 12.98
CA GLY A 85 20.84 7.31 13.97
C GLY A 85 21.79 6.68 14.96
N ARG A 86 21.30 5.76 15.78
CA ARG A 86 22.15 4.90 16.63
C ARG A 86 22.20 3.50 16.06
N THR A 87 23.24 2.74 16.41
CA THR A 87 23.32 1.32 16.06
C THR A 87 23.40 0.42 17.28
N TRP A 88 23.02 -0.84 17.11
CA TRP A 88 23.22 -1.90 18.11
C TRP A 88 24.70 -2.03 18.50
N ARG A 89 24.96 -2.35 19.78
CA ARG A 89 26.31 -2.63 20.29
C ARG A 89 26.69 -4.10 20.27
N ASP A 90 25.69 -4.97 20.23
CA ASP A 90 25.82 -6.41 20.34
C ASP A 90 25.06 -7.10 19.21
N ASP A 91 25.60 -8.23 18.76
CA ASP A 91 24.99 -9.07 17.71
C ASP A 91 23.65 -9.70 18.14
N ALA A 92 23.28 -9.59 19.42
CA ALA A 92 21.99 -10.04 19.93
C ALA A 92 20.93 -8.93 19.94
N GLU A 93 21.26 -7.72 19.47
CA GLU A 93 20.33 -6.60 19.30
C GLU A 93 19.60 -6.24 20.59
N THR A 94 20.31 -6.25 21.73
CA THR A 94 19.71 -5.99 23.05
C THR A 94 20.17 -4.69 23.70
N ASP A 95 21.33 -4.13 23.30
CA ASP A 95 21.87 -2.87 23.82
C ASP A 95 22.03 -1.85 22.68
N CYS A 96 21.14 -0.87 22.64
CA CYS A 96 21.23 0.22 21.67
C CYS A 96 22.40 1.15 22.03
N GLY A 97 23.31 1.35 21.08
CA GLY A 97 24.53 2.11 21.28
C GLY A 97 24.31 3.60 21.46
N ASN A 98 25.29 4.27 22.08
CA ASN A 98 25.31 5.73 22.20
C ASN A 98 26.13 6.41 21.08
N ILE A 99 26.64 5.63 20.12
CA ILE A 99 27.40 6.16 18.99
C ILE A 99 26.37 6.51 17.91
N ARG A 100 26.41 7.75 17.42
CA ARG A 100 25.63 8.14 16.26
C ARG A 100 26.37 7.78 14.99
N TRP A 101 25.68 7.08 14.09
CA TRP A 101 26.12 6.90 12.71
C TRP A 101 25.51 8.00 11.86
N VAL A 102 26.23 8.36 10.80
CA VAL A 102 25.77 9.27 9.76
C VAL A 102 26.11 8.63 8.43
N MET A 103 25.14 8.55 7.53
CA MET A 103 25.31 8.09 6.15
C MET A 103 24.84 9.22 5.26
N SER A 104 25.79 9.93 4.68
CA SER A 104 25.53 11.14 3.90
C SER A 104 25.87 10.94 2.42
N GLY A 105 25.14 11.60 1.53
CA GLY A 105 25.37 11.53 0.09
C GLY A 105 24.70 10.33 -0.57
N ASN A 106 23.53 9.94 -0.06
CA ASN A 106 22.64 9.01 -0.73
C ASN A 106 21.71 9.80 -1.66
N GLU A 107 21.24 9.16 -2.71
CA GLU A 107 20.30 9.76 -3.67
C GLU A 107 18.98 8.98 -3.62
N LEU A 108 17.86 9.68 -3.61
CA LEU A 108 16.52 9.10 -3.69
C LEU A 108 15.73 9.80 -4.79
N THR A 109 15.40 9.06 -5.84
CA THR A 109 14.45 9.49 -6.87
C THR A 109 13.10 8.88 -6.61
N ILE A 110 12.06 9.71 -6.60
CA ILE A 110 10.66 9.33 -6.42
C ILE A 110 9.89 9.80 -7.65
N ASP A 111 9.28 8.87 -8.37
CA ASP A 111 8.35 9.18 -9.45
C ASP A 111 6.99 8.56 -9.13
N SER A 112 5.92 9.33 -9.26
CA SER A 112 4.57 8.80 -9.17
C SER A 112 3.68 9.39 -10.27
N THR A 113 2.97 8.52 -10.98
CA THR A 113 2.02 8.88 -12.03
C THR A 113 0.66 8.35 -11.66
N SER A 114 -0.36 9.22 -11.64
CA SER A 114 -1.75 8.87 -11.37
C SER A 114 -2.62 9.18 -12.57
N TRP A 115 -3.53 8.27 -12.90
CA TRP A 115 -4.49 8.43 -13.99
C TRP A 115 -5.89 8.65 -13.41
N VAL A 116 -6.36 9.89 -13.47
CA VAL A 116 -7.68 10.31 -12.95
C VAL A 116 -8.67 10.41 -14.10
N GLU A 117 -9.71 9.60 -14.05
CA GLU A 117 -10.69 9.47 -15.11
C GLU A 117 -11.56 10.73 -15.27
N VAL A 118 -11.76 11.16 -16.51
CA VAL A 118 -12.29 12.51 -16.81
C VAL A 118 -13.80 12.62 -16.60
N GLU A 119 -14.58 11.54 -16.73
CA GLU A 119 -16.04 11.55 -16.57
C GLU A 119 -16.44 11.55 -15.09
N LYS A 120 -15.89 10.62 -14.30
CA LYS A 120 -16.25 10.40 -12.89
C LYS A 120 -15.27 11.00 -11.90
N THR A 121 -14.15 11.58 -12.34
CA THR A 121 -13.10 12.14 -11.46
C THR A 121 -12.53 11.12 -10.47
N GLU A 122 -12.43 9.86 -10.89
CA GLU A 122 -11.93 8.76 -10.06
C GLU A 122 -10.51 8.36 -10.46
N VAL A 123 -9.64 8.11 -9.48
CA VAL A 123 -8.30 7.53 -9.73
C VAL A 123 -8.48 6.09 -10.17
N LYS A 124 -8.08 5.77 -11.41
CA LYS A 124 -8.15 4.38 -11.91
C LYS A 124 -6.93 3.58 -11.56
N ARG A 125 -5.78 4.25 -11.50
CA ARG A 125 -4.48 3.63 -11.31
C ARG A 125 -3.46 4.66 -10.85
N THR A 126 -2.53 4.24 -10.01
CA THR A 126 -1.32 4.99 -9.68
C THR A 126 -0.11 4.07 -9.82
N HIS A 127 0.95 4.59 -10.43
CA HIS A 127 2.23 3.92 -10.59
C HIS A 127 3.29 4.73 -9.86
N THR A 128 3.93 4.13 -8.88
CA THR A 128 5.00 4.75 -8.10
C THR A 128 6.29 3.95 -8.30
N SER A 129 7.39 4.65 -8.53
CA SER A 129 8.73 4.09 -8.50
C SER A 129 9.63 4.89 -7.57
N LEU A 130 10.42 4.19 -6.78
CA LEU A 130 11.46 4.74 -5.93
C LEU A 130 12.79 4.12 -6.36
N SER A 131 13.83 4.93 -6.48
CA SER A 131 15.19 4.48 -6.72
C SER A 131 16.08 5.10 -5.67
N PHE A 132 16.55 4.29 -4.73
CA PHE A 132 17.52 4.66 -3.73
C PHE A 132 18.91 4.24 -4.18
N SER A 133 19.89 5.13 -4.09
CA SER A 133 21.31 4.84 -4.29
C SER A 133 22.08 5.25 -3.05
N ASP A 134 22.84 4.33 -2.48
CA ASP A 134 23.74 4.66 -1.39
C ASP A 134 25.03 5.36 -1.89
N VAL A 135 25.89 5.73 -0.93
CA VAL A 135 27.18 6.38 -1.16
C VAL A 135 28.17 5.57 -2.02
N ASP A 136 27.97 4.25 -2.10
CA ASP A 136 28.77 3.32 -2.90
C ASP A 136 28.14 3.05 -4.28
N ALA A 137 27.07 3.79 -4.62
CA ALA A 137 26.26 3.66 -5.82
C ALA A 137 25.53 2.31 -5.93
N VAL A 138 25.28 1.63 -4.81
CA VAL A 138 24.45 0.44 -4.75
C VAL A 138 22.99 0.89 -4.76
N THR A 139 22.22 0.32 -5.69
CA THR A 139 20.84 0.75 -5.96
C THR A 139 19.81 -0.25 -5.46
N THR A 140 18.79 0.27 -4.79
CA THR A 140 17.55 -0.42 -4.44
C THR A 140 16.40 0.27 -5.14
N ASN A 141 15.68 -0.48 -5.97
CA ASN A 141 14.53 0.01 -6.72
C ASN A 141 13.25 -0.60 -6.15
N PHE A 142 12.23 0.21 -6.03
CA PHE A 142 10.87 -0.19 -5.69
C PHE A 142 9.94 0.29 -6.78
N ARG A 143 9.01 -0.56 -7.20
CA ARG A 143 7.95 -0.22 -8.15
C ARG A 143 6.65 -0.74 -7.59
N ALA A 144 5.65 0.12 -7.46
CA ALA A 144 4.31 -0.28 -7.05
C ALA A 144 3.26 0.26 -8.01
N VAL A 145 2.22 -0.53 -8.23
CA VAL A 145 1.00 -0.09 -8.87
C VAL A 145 -0.16 -0.37 -7.95
N THR A 146 -0.92 0.67 -7.65
CA THR A 146 -2.14 0.61 -6.87
C THR A 146 -3.33 0.96 -7.76
N TYR A 147 -4.49 0.39 -7.43
CA TYR A 147 -5.74 0.70 -8.09
C TYR A 147 -6.74 1.15 -7.05
N ASP A 148 -7.37 2.28 -7.32
CA ASP A 148 -8.23 2.99 -6.37
C ASP A 148 -7.51 3.37 -5.06
N ALA A 149 -7.93 4.45 -4.40
CA ALA A 149 -7.35 4.86 -3.11
C ALA A 149 -7.72 3.87 -1.97
N GLY A 150 -8.74 3.04 -2.19
CA GLY A 150 -9.27 2.09 -1.20
C GLY A 150 -8.46 0.79 -1.02
N GLY A 151 -7.32 0.62 -1.70
CA GLY A 151 -6.59 -0.67 -1.78
C GLY A 151 -5.59 -1.00 -0.66
N LEU A 152 -5.23 -0.08 0.25
CA LEU A 152 -4.18 -0.32 1.27
C LEU A 152 -4.71 -0.40 2.72
N GLY A 153 -6.00 -0.72 2.92
CA GLY A 153 -6.57 -0.89 4.26
C GLY A 153 -6.33 0.28 5.22
N GLY A 154 -6.18 0.02 6.52
CA GLY A 154 -5.96 1.06 7.54
C GLY A 154 -4.72 1.93 7.29
N LEU A 155 -3.72 1.43 6.56
CA LEU A 155 -2.59 2.22 6.08
C LEU A 155 -2.91 3.01 4.80
N ALA A 156 -3.90 2.66 3.97
CA ALA A 156 -4.43 3.56 2.92
C ALA A 156 -5.11 4.78 3.52
N ALA A 157 -5.58 4.73 4.76
CA ALA A 157 -6.10 5.91 5.44
C ALA A 157 -4.95 6.80 5.97
N LEU A 158 -3.85 6.18 6.43
CA LEU A 158 -2.70 6.89 7.02
C LEU A 158 -1.66 7.34 5.99
N LEU A 159 -1.42 6.57 4.92
CA LEU A 159 -0.41 6.85 3.90
C LEU A 159 -0.72 8.16 3.17
N PRO A 160 -1.92 8.40 2.63
CA PRO A 160 -2.30 9.73 2.16
C PRO A 160 -2.15 10.76 3.26
N THR A 161 -2.53 10.50 4.51
CA THR A 161 -2.43 11.48 5.60
C THR A 161 -0.97 11.85 5.95
N LEU A 162 -0.03 10.91 5.83
CA LEU A 162 1.40 11.09 6.12
C LEU A 162 2.23 11.47 4.88
N SER A 163 1.77 11.13 3.67
CA SER A 163 2.41 11.46 2.39
C SER A 163 1.86 12.74 1.77
N PHE A 164 0.62 13.12 2.06
CA PHE A 164 0.01 14.40 1.66
C PHE A 164 0.85 15.61 2.07
N PRO A 165 1.45 15.64 3.28
CA PRO A 165 2.29 16.75 3.70
C PRO A 165 3.69 16.72 3.03
N LEU A 166 4.09 15.58 2.47
CA LEU A 166 5.37 15.34 1.78
C LEU A 166 5.33 15.62 0.27
N THR A 167 4.19 16.07 -0.26
CA THR A 167 4.06 16.46 -1.66
C THR A 167 3.29 17.77 -1.79
N PRO A 168 3.48 18.57 -2.86
CA PRO A 168 2.72 19.80 -3.05
C PRO A 168 1.22 19.52 -3.21
N ILE A 169 0.38 20.14 -2.37
CA ILE A 169 -1.07 19.94 -2.38
C ILE A 169 -1.69 20.47 -3.69
N GLU A 170 -2.44 19.65 -4.40
CA GLU A 170 -3.27 20.12 -5.51
C GLU A 170 -4.50 20.86 -4.96
N LEU A 171 -4.60 22.16 -5.26
CA LEU A 171 -5.57 23.03 -4.60
C LEU A 171 -7.02 22.66 -4.95
N HIS A 172 -7.29 22.27 -6.19
CA HIS A 172 -8.64 21.90 -6.59
C HIS A 172 -9.05 20.54 -6.02
N GLU A 173 -8.13 19.58 -5.97
CA GLU A 173 -8.37 18.28 -5.37
C GLU A 173 -8.69 18.40 -3.87
N PHE A 174 -7.98 19.27 -3.15
CA PHE A 174 -8.21 19.47 -1.72
C PHE A 174 -9.41 20.38 -1.42
N PHE A 175 -9.51 21.55 -2.05
CA PHE A 175 -10.55 22.55 -1.73
C PHE A 175 -11.83 22.40 -2.57
N GLY A 176 -11.84 21.54 -3.60
CA GLY A 176 -12.93 21.46 -4.56
C GLY A 176 -13.20 22.81 -5.24
N ASP A 177 -14.47 23.21 -5.26
CA ASP A 177 -14.94 24.48 -5.81
C ASP A 177 -14.96 25.63 -4.79
N VAL A 178 -14.38 25.45 -3.59
CA VAL A 178 -14.39 26.47 -2.56
C VAL A 178 -13.56 27.68 -2.95
N VAL A 179 -14.16 28.87 -2.83
CA VAL A 179 -13.46 30.12 -3.10
C VAL A 179 -12.54 30.49 -1.94
N ILE A 180 -11.23 30.37 -2.17
CA ILE A 180 -10.19 30.80 -1.24
C ILE A 180 -10.13 32.34 -1.21
N LYS A 181 -10.53 32.93 -0.09
CA LYS A 181 -10.52 34.39 0.16
C LYS A 181 -10.24 34.67 1.64
N GLU A 182 -9.71 35.85 1.95
CA GLU A 182 -9.42 36.25 3.34
C GLU A 182 -10.60 35.98 4.28
N GLY A 183 -10.33 35.26 5.37
CA GLY A 183 -11.29 34.92 6.42
C GLY A 183 -12.18 33.71 6.14
N ALA A 184 -12.12 33.10 4.95
CA ALA A 184 -12.81 31.84 4.68
C ALA A 184 -12.21 30.70 5.50
N ARG A 185 -13.05 29.77 5.96
CA ARG A 185 -12.64 28.63 6.78
C ARG A 185 -13.52 27.40 6.55
N SER A 186 -12.98 26.21 6.80
CA SER A 186 -13.70 24.93 6.66
C SER A 186 -15.03 24.88 7.41
N SER A 187 -15.13 25.57 8.54
CA SER A 187 -16.32 25.60 9.41
C SER A 187 -17.41 26.62 8.99
N ASP A 188 -17.23 27.34 7.88
CA ASP A 188 -18.25 28.28 7.41
C ASP A 188 -19.51 27.54 6.93
N PRO A 189 -20.73 27.95 7.32
CA PRO A 189 -21.97 27.19 7.06
C PRO A 189 -22.29 26.94 5.58
N ASP A 190 -21.74 27.76 4.68
CA ASP A 190 -21.96 27.65 3.24
C ASP A 190 -20.97 26.69 2.56
N ILE A 191 -20.02 26.13 3.31
CA ILE A 191 -19.02 25.17 2.84
C ILE A 191 -19.41 23.79 3.37
N ASN A 192 -19.77 22.89 2.46
CA ASN A 192 -20.05 21.49 2.80
C ASN A 192 -18.73 20.72 2.94
N TRP A 193 -17.95 21.03 3.98
CA TRP A 193 -16.66 20.42 4.25
C TRP A 193 -16.82 19.07 4.96
N ASN A 194 -16.27 18.00 4.37
CA ASN A 194 -16.34 16.65 4.91
C ASN A 194 -14.95 16.01 4.90
N SER A 195 -14.05 16.56 5.72
CA SER A 195 -12.66 16.10 5.89
C SER A 195 -12.19 16.44 7.30
N ASP A 196 -11.30 15.61 7.84
CA ASP A 196 -10.69 15.79 9.18
C ASP A 196 -9.67 16.94 9.22
N TRP A 197 -9.34 17.53 8.06
CA TRP A 197 -8.50 18.71 7.96
C TRP A 197 -9.32 19.99 8.08
N ASN A 198 -9.11 20.74 9.15
CA ASN A 198 -9.62 22.10 9.26
C ASN A 198 -8.70 23.08 8.56
N TRP A 199 -9.27 24.15 7.97
CA TRP A 199 -8.47 25.18 7.32
C TRP A 199 -9.02 26.58 7.50
N GLU A 200 -8.13 27.57 7.44
CA GLU A 200 -8.48 29.00 7.51
C GLU A 200 -7.56 29.83 6.61
N VAL A 201 -8.17 30.69 5.78
CA VAL A 201 -7.47 31.64 4.92
C VAL A 201 -7.19 32.92 5.67
N LYS A 202 -5.91 33.23 5.84
CA LYS A 202 -5.43 34.43 6.52
C LYS A 202 -5.37 35.62 5.55
N LYS A 203 -5.05 36.79 6.11
CA LYS A 203 -4.93 38.04 5.35
C LYS A 203 -3.81 37.97 4.31
N GLU A 204 -4.09 38.49 3.12
CA GLU A 204 -3.11 38.61 2.04
C GLU A 204 -1.89 39.42 2.52
N PHE A 205 -0.70 38.94 2.18
CA PHE A 205 0.54 39.65 2.42
C PHE A 205 1.48 39.57 1.21
N ARG A 206 2.51 40.41 1.22
CA ARG A 206 3.55 40.40 0.19
C ARG A 206 4.70 39.52 0.66
N ASP A 207 4.81 38.34 0.06
CA ASP A 207 5.98 37.47 0.16
C ASP A 207 7.14 38.02 -0.70
N ASP A 208 8.36 37.89 -0.19
CA ASP A 208 9.56 38.45 -0.82
C ASP A 208 9.89 37.78 -2.16
N THR A 209 9.56 36.50 -2.31
CA THR A 209 9.85 35.70 -3.50
C THR A 209 8.65 35.66 -4.45
N HIS A 210 7.45 35.47 -3.91
CA HIS A 210 6.25 35.13 -4.68
C HIS A 210 5.29 36.29 -4.91
N GLY A 211 5.51 37.44 -4.27
CA GLY A 211 4.64 38.61 -4.35
C GLY A 211 3.41 38.48 -3.46
N LEU A 212 2.24 38.96 -3.93
CA LEU A 212 1.00 38.88 -3.15
C LEU A 212 0.49 37.43 -3.10
N VAL A 213 0.28 36.93 -1.88
CA VAL A 213 -0.18 35.57 -1.58
C VAL A 213 -1.15 35.57 -0.41
N TYR A 214 -2.05 34.59 -0.39
CA TYR A 214 -2.89 34.27 0.76
C TYR A 214 -2.24 33.12 1.54
N PRO A 215 -1.96 33.26 2.84
CA PRO A 215 -1.63 32.13 3.68
C PRO A 215 -2.91 31.34 3.98
N VAL A 216 -2.87 30.03 3.85
CA VAL A 216 -3.91 29.12 4.35
C VAL A 216 -3.26 28.21 5.36
N SER A 217 -3.80 28.18 6.57
CA SER A 217 -3.38 27.28 7.63
C SER A 217 -4.33 26.10 7.65
N LEU A 218 -3.78 24.89 7.66
CA LEU A 218 -4.48 23.61 7.75
C LEU A 218 -4.04 22.89 9.02
N GLU A 219 -4.95 22.20 9.67
CA GLU A 219 -4.71 21.42 10.89
C GLU A 219 -5.60 20.18 10.91
N HIS A 220 -5.02 19.02 11.21
CA HIS A 220 -5.78 17.77 11.34
C HIS A 220 -6.42 17.67 12.72
N GLU A 221 -7.75 17.61 12.78
CA GLU A 221 -8.51 17.68 14.03
C GLU A 221 -8.24 16.49 14.96
N GLU A 222 -8.33 15.27 14.43
CA GLU A 222 -8.16 14.04 15.23
C GLU A 222 -6.73 13.90 15.78
N ILE A 223 -5.70 14.07 14.94
CA ILE A 223 -4.30 14.03 15.40
C ILE A 223 -4.04 15.10 16.47
N GLY A 224 -4.48 16.34 16.21
CA GLY A 224 -4.34 17.46 17.15
C GLY A 224 -5.02 17.22 18.50
N ARG A 225 -6.13 16.48 18.50
CA ARG A 225 -6.86 16.11 19.72
C ARG A 225 -6.21 14.95 20.46
N CYS A 226 -5.54 14.04 19.76
CA CYS A 226 -5.21 12.73 20.29
C CYS A 226 -3.73 12.41 20.40
N TYR A 227 -2.89 12.62 19.39
CA TYR A 227 -1.55 12.03 19.35
C TYR A 227 -0.45 13.04 19.06
N GLY A 228 -0.73 14.34 19.10
CA GLY A 228 0.26 15.38 18.84
C GLY A 228 -0.33 16.49 17.97
N HIS A 229 0.26 16.74 16.81
CA HIS A 229 -0.24 17.73 15.85
C HIS A 229 0.10 17.33 14.40
N ALA A 230 -0.74 17.76 13.46
CA ALA A 230 -0.40 17.73 12.04
C ALA A 230 -0.90 19.03 11.42
N THR A 231 0.04 19.89 11.05
CA THR A 231 -0.24 21.24 10.56
C THR A 231 0.42 21.47 9.21
N ILE A 232 -0.25 22.20 8.33
CA ILE A 232 0.28 22.58 7.03
C ILE A 232 -0.04 24.06 6.82
N THR A 233 0.96 24.83 6.41
CA THR A 233 0.76 26.19 5.93
C THR A 233 1.10 26.26 4.45
N ILE A 234 0.13 26.63 3.64
CA ILE A 234 0.32 26.85 2.20
C ILE A 234 0.19 28.33 1.86
N TYR A 235 0.98 28.79 0.91
CA TYR A 235 0.84 30.11 0.30
C TYR A 235 0.22 29.93 -1.08
N VAL A 236 -0.97 30.48 -1.27
CA VAL A 236 -1.71 30.34 -2.52
C VAL A 236 -1.73 31.66 -3.27
N LYS A 237 -1.67 31.55 -4.60
CA LYS A 237 -1.64 32.67 -5.52
C LYS A 237 -2.67 32.44 -6.61
N SER A 238 -3.40 33.50 -6.96
CA SER A 238 -4.40 33.45 -8.02
C SER A 238 -3.81 32.90 -9.33
N GLY A 239 -4.55 31.99 -9.98
CA GLY A 239 -4.15 31.34 -11.23
C GLY A 239 -3.13 30.22 -11.09
N SER A 240 -2.80 29.78 -9.87
CA SER A 240 -1.93 28.63 -9.59
C SER A 240 -2.77 27.43 -9.16
N ALA A 241 -2.53 26.25 -9.75
CA ALA A 241 -3.21 25.00 -9.35
C ALA A 241 -2.56 24.34 -8.10
N TRP A 242 -1.32 24.72 -7.79
CA TRP A 242 -0.56 24.29 -6.61
C TRP A 242 -0.12 25.50 -5.79
N PRO A 243 0.19 25.31 -4.49
CA PRO A 243 0.74 26.38 -3.66
C PRO A 243 2.13 26.81 -4.14
N VAL A 244 2.46 28.08 -3.90
CA VAL A 244 3.77 28.64 -4.25
C VAL A 244 4.82 28.36 -3.17
N LYS A 245 4.35 28.04 -1.96
CA LYS A 245 5.14 27.57 -0.83
C LYS A 245 4.24 26.69 0.04
N GLN A 246 4.77 25.61 0.58
CA GLN A 246 4.10 24.73 1.53
C GLN A 246 5.08 24.40 2.65
N THR A 247 4.63 24.48 3.89
CA THR A 247 5.37 24.05 5.07
C THR A 247 4.50 23.13 5.88
N SER A 248 4.97 21.92 6.11
CA SER A 248 4.30 20.83 6.83
C SER A 248 5.06 20.55 8.12
N ASP A 249 4.34 20.32 9.21
CA ASP A 249 4.88 19.95 10.53
C ASP A 249 3.91 18.95 11.19
N ILE A 250 4.38 17.72 11.34
CA ILE A 250 3.65 16.60 11.93
C ILE A 250 4.45 16.05 13.10
N LEU A 251 3.76 15.80 14.21
CA LEU A 251 4.26 15.10 15.37
C LEU A 251 3.21 14.08 15.81
N LEU A 252 3.57 12.81 15.79
CA LEU A 252 2.81 11.72 16.38
C LEU A 252 3.59 11.15 17.56
N ASP A 253 2.99 11.15 18.73
CA ASP A 253 3.57 10.68 19.97
C ASP A 253 2.46 10.15 20.88
N LYS A 254 2.56 8.87 21.24
CA LYS A 254 1.56 8.18 22.05
C LYS A 254 1.48 8.75 23.46
N ASP A 255 2.58 9.27 24.01
CA ASP A 255 2.60 9.89 25.35
C ASP A 255 1.80 11.20 25.40
N LEU A 256 1.47 11.79 24.25
CA LEU A 256 0.62 12.97 24.15
C LEU A 256 -0.89 12.65 24.18
N GLN A 257 -1.27 11.38 24.39
CA GLN A 257 -2.66 10.94 24.42
C GLN A 257 -3.56 11.74 25.37
N THR A 258 -4.67 12.26 24.84
CA THR A 258 -5.70 12.92 25.65
C THR A 258 -6.91 12.01 25.93
N LYS A 259 -7.66 12.30 26.99
CA LYS A 259 -8.84 11.52 27.42
C LYS A 259 -10.07 11.65 26.51
N ASN A 260 -10.00 12.48 25.47
CA ASN A 260 -11.11 12.83 24.59
C ASN A 260 -10.98 12.23 23.18
N CYS A 261 -10.18 11.18 23.02
CA CYS A 261 -10.15 10.41 21.78
C CYS A 261 -11.44 9.60 21.67
N ASP A 262 -12.19 9.80 20.58
CA ASP A 262 -13.47 9.14 20.37
C ASP A 262 -13.27 7.62 20.18
N PHE A 263 -14.27 6.83 20.57
CA PHE A 263 -14.19 5.36 20.65
C PHE A 263 -13.87 4.68 19.29
N LEU A 264 -14.17 5.33 18.16
CA LEU A 264 -13.79 4.85 16.81
C LEU A 264 -12.27 4.86 16.57
N VAL A 265 -11.54 5.62 17.38
CA VAL A 265 -10.08 5.61 17.44
C VAL A 265 -9.60 4.54 18.44
N SER A 266 -10.42 4.08 19.39
CA SER A 266 -10.01 3.10 20.41
C SER A 266 -9.87 1.65 19.92
N SER A 267 -10.47 1.30 18.77
CA SER A 267 -10.16 0.05 18.04
C SER A 267 -8.86 0.15 17.22
N LEU A 268 -8.26 1.34 17.15
CA LEU A 268 -7.02 1.61 16.43
C LEU A 268 -5.90 2.11 17.36
N SER A 269 -6.19 2.69 18.54
CA SER A 269 -5.20 3.50 19.25
C SER A 269 -4.43 2.82 20.36
N ASP A 270 -5.04 1.83 21.03
CA ASP A 270 -4.30 1.09 22.05
C ASP A 270 -3.38 0.04 21.41
N GLU A 271 -3.56 -0.22 20.10
CA GLU A 271 -2.96 -1.36 19.38
C GLU A 271 -2.15 -0.97 18.12
N ILE A 272 -2.30 0.23 17.53
CA ILE A 272 -1.62 0.61 16.27
C ILE A 272 -0.57 1.70 16.41
N LEU A 273 -0.67 2.65 17.36
CA LEU A 273 0.39 3.64 17.55
C LEU A 273 1.46 3.06 18.49
N PRO A 274 2.67 2.74 18.01
CA PRO A 274 3.71 2.13 18.83
C PRO A 274 4.25 3.14 19.85
N GLU A 275 4.87 2.66 20.92
CA GLU A 275 5.63 3.55 21.82
C GLU A 275 6.76 4.26 21.06
N GLY A 276 6.80 5.58 21.19
CA GLY A 276 7.77 6.43 20.50
C GLY A 276 7.17 7.72 19.93
N THR A 277 8.00 8.44 19.18
CA THR A 277 7.70 9.72 18.54
C THR A 277 8.09 9.68 17.07
N LEU A 278 7.16 10.02 16.17
CA LEU A 278 7.41 10.31 14.76
C LEU A 278 7.25 11.81 14.53
N ALA A 279 8.28 12.45 14.00
CA ALA A 279 8.25 13.86 13.61
C ALA A 279 8.57 13.99 12.11
N ILE A 280 7.76 14.76 11.39
CA ILE A 280 7.95 15.04 9.96
C ILE A 280 7.86 16.56 9.77
N SER A 281 8.90 17.16 9.21
CA SER A 281 8.93 18.57 8.82
C SER A 281 9.31 18.68 7.36
N THR A 282 8.55 19.44 6.57
CA THR A 282 8.87 19.58 5.14
C THR A 282 8.51 20.97 4.63
N THR A 283 9.41 21.59 3.86
CA THR A 283 9.17 22.88 3.21
C THR A 283 9.50 22.82 1.72
N PHE A 284 8.47 23.03 0.91
CA PHE A 284 8.58 23.20 -0.53
C PHE A 284 8.40 24.66 -0.93
N SER A 285 9.16 25.12 -1.93
CA SER A 285 8.93 26.42 -2.57
C SER A 285 8.97 26.27 -4.08
N ARG A 286 7.95 26.79 -4.76
CA ARG A 286 7.89 26.83 -6.21
C ARG A 286 9.08 27.61 -6.77
N THR A 287 9.72 27.06 -7.79
CA THR A 287 10.78 27.76 -8.54
C THR A 287 10.26 28.26 -9.88
N SER A 288 9.39 27.48 -10.52
CA SER A 288 8.91 27.73 -11.87
C SER A 288 7.49 27.17 -12.06
N SER A 289 6.71 27.78 -12.96
CA SER A 289 5.42 27.22 -13.37
C SER A 289 5.05 27.69 -14.76
N SER A 290 4.54 26.76 -15.56
CA SER A 290 3.82 27.00 -16.80
C SER A 290 2.40 26.46 -16.65
N SER A 291 1.47 27.04 -17.41
CA SER A 291 0.09 26.56 -17.49
C SER A 291 -0.20 26.11 -18.91
N GLY A 292 -1.05 25.09 -19.05
CA GLY A 292 -1.62 24.69 -20.33
C GLY A 292 -2.49 25.80 -20.93
N SER A 293 -2.84 25.63 -22.21
CA SER A 293 -3.68 26.58 -22.93
C SER A 293 -5.19 26.38 -22.69
N ASN A 294 -5.59 25.17 -22.29
CA ASN A 294 -6.97 24.78 -22.01
C ASN A 294 -7.06 24.15 -20.61
N PRO A 295 -8.17 24.36 -19.88
CA PRO A 295 -8.44 23.62 -18.65
C PRO A 295 -8.75 22.14 -18.94
N ILE A 296 -8.64 21.31 -17.92
CA ILE A 296 -9.13 19.92 -17.96
C ILE A 296 -10.67 19.97 -18.00
N ASP A 297 -11.26 19.18 -18.91
CA ASP A 297 -12.71 19.08 -19.08
C ASP A 297 -13.26 17.96 -18.19
N TRP A 298 -13.35 18.22 -16.89
CA TRP A 298 -13.91 17.27 -15.91
C TRP A 298 -15.42 17.10 -16.10
N GLY A 299 -15.92 15.88 -15.89
CA GLY A 299 -17.31 15.52 -16.15
C GLY A 299 -17.64 15.37 -17.64
N ARG A 300 -16.62 15.24 -18.49
CA ARG A 300 -16.80 15.05 -19.93
C ARG A 300 -17.24 13.63 -20.23
N ASP A 301 -18.42 13.50 -20.84
CA ASP A 301 -18.86 12.24 -21.44
C ASP A 301 -17.94 11.84 -22.60
N TYR A 302 -17.54 10.57 -22.64
CA TYR A 302 -16.90 9.95 -23.80
C TYR A 302 -17.48 8.56 -24.05
N ILE A 303 -17.26 8.06 -25.26
CA ILE A 303 -17.77 6.75 -25.68
C ILE A 303 -16.63 5.75 -25.51
N GLY A 304 -16.91 4.60 -24.91
CA GLY A 304 -15.98 3.49 -24.85
C GLY A 304 -15.45 3.16 -23.46
N SER A 305 -15.79 3.95 -22.42
CA SER A 305 -15.55 3.54 -21.04
C SER A 305 -16.37 2.29 -20.69
N PRO A 306 -15.74 1.29 -20.03
CA PRO A 306 -16.47 0.20 -19.41
C PRO A 306 -17.50 0.70 -18.40
N THR A 307 -18.67 0.06 -18.36
CA THR A 307 -19.72 0.41 -17.39
C THR A 307 -19.45 -0.16 -15.99
N ASP A 308 -20.12 0.37 -14.98
CA ASP A 308 -19.98 -0.13 -13.60
C ASP A 308 -20.42 -1.59 -13.50
N GLY A 309 -19.55 -2.44 -12.99
CA GLY A 309 -19.77 -3.88 -12.87
C GLY A 309 -19.57 -4.69 -14.16
N GLU A 310 -19.28 -4.04 -15.30
CA GLU A 310 -18.88 -4.75 -16.52
C GLU A 310 -17.59 -5.52 -16.29
N ASP A 311 -17.55 -6.78 -16.74
CA ASP A 311 -16.42 -7.71 -16.55
C ASP A 311 -16.10 -8.06 -15.07
N ARG A 312 -16.88 -7.56 -14.10
CA ARG A 312 -16.82 -8.05 -12.72
C ARG A 312 -17.43 -9.46 -12.65
N PRO A 313 -16.73 -10.46 -12.09
CA PRO A 313 -17.30 -11.78 -11.85
C PRO A 313 -18.59 -11.71 -11.04
N GLY A 314 -19.63 -12.38 -11.52
CA GLY A 314 -20.96 -12.34 -10.90
C GLY A 314 -21.05 -13.15 -9.61
N THR A 315 -22.16 -12.99 -8.89
CA THR A 315 -22.45 -13.82 -7.70
C THR A 315 -22.70 -15.29 -8.05
N SER A 316 -23.06 -15.60 -9.30
CA SER A 316 -23.28 -16.98 -9.77
C SER A 316 -22.00 -17.82 -9.86
N THR A 317 -20.83 -17.18 -9.94
CA THR A 317 -19.53 -17.87 -9.98
C THR A 317 -18.90 -17.97 -8.59
N LYS A 318 -19.43 -17.25 -7.60
CA LYS A 318 -18.97 -17.37 -6.21
C LYS A 318 -19.24 -18.77 -5.64
N ARG A 319 -18.40 -19.18 -4.71
CA ARG A 319 -18.50 -20.43 -3.95
C ARG A 319 -18.47 -20.13 -2.46
N ASN A 320 -19.27 -20.87 -1.71
CA ASN A 320 -19.16 -20.89 -0.26
C ASN A 320 -18.07 -21.88 0.14
N TRP A 321 -17.24 -21.51 1.11
CA TRP A 321 -16.16 -22.37 1.58
C TRP A 321 -16.70 -23.59 2.30
N VAL A 322 -16.05 -24.74 2.06
CA VAL A 322 -16.27 -25.96 2.85
C VAL A 322 -15.22 -25.99 3.95
N ASP A 323 -13.96 -26.09 3.57
CA ASP A 323 -12.81 -26.06 4.46
C ASP A 323 -11.68 -25.18 3.90
N SER A 324 -11.78 -24.71 2.65
CA SER A 324 -10.84 -23.79 2.01
C SER A 324 -11.53 -22.95 0.92
N MET A 325 -10.79 -21.99 0.34
CA MET A 325 -11.17 -21.38 -0.93
C MET A 325 -11.20 -22.45 -2.02
N TRP A 326 -12.15 -22.33 -2.96
CA TRP A 326 -12.23 -23.22 -4.11
C TRP A 326 -11.13 -22.89 -5.12
N ASP A 327 -10.32 -23.87 -5.49
CA ASP A 327 -9.28 -23.72 -6.50
C ASP A 327 -9.90 -23.87 -7.91
N GLU A 328 -10.46 -25.06 -8.20
CA GLU A 328 -11.01 -25.45 -9.52
C GLU A 328 -10.03 -25.19 -10.70
N SER A 329 -8.71 -25.17 -10.45
CA SER A 329 -7.70 -24.80 -11.45
C SER A 329 -7.21 -25.99 -12.26
N ASP A 330 -7.27 -25.87 -13.58
CA ASP A 330 -6.68 -26.84 -14.52
C ASP A 330 -5.17 -26.56 -14.79
N ILE A 331 -4.64 -25.45 -14.28
CA ILE A 331 -3.23 -25.04 -14.50
C ILE A 331 -2.30 -25.85 -13.57
N ARG A 332 -2.82 -26.31 -12.44
CA ARG A 332 -2.10 -27.12 -11.45
C ARG A 332 -2.52 -28.59 -11.58
N GLN A 333 -1.57 -29.51 -11.43
CA GLN A 333 -1.84 -30.96 -11.47
C GLN A 333 -2.24 -31.55 -10.11
N PHE A 334 -2.13 -30.75 -9.05
CA PHE A 334 -2.43 -31.10 -7.67
C PHE A 334 -3.07 -29.86 -7.05
N ASP A 335 -4.36 -29.67 -7.32
CA ASP A 335 -5.14 -28.53 -6.84
C ASP A 335 -5.41 -28.64 -5.33
N LEU A 336 -6.01 -27.60 -4.76
CA LEU A 336 -6.22 -27.54 -3.31
C LEU A 336 -7.22 -28.60 -2.82
N GLU A 337 -8.25 -28.90 -3.61
CA GLU A 337 -9.23 -29.93 -3.29
C GLU A 337 -8.60 -31.33 -3.28
N GLU A 338 -7.76 -31.64 -4.26
CA GLU A 338 -6.96 -32.87 -4.32
C GLU A 338 -5.96 -32.95 -3.15
N ALA A 339 -5.33 -31.84 -2.79
CA ALA A 339 -4.44 -31.75 -1.63
C ALA A 339 -5.18 -32.03 -0.31
N GLY A 340 -6.33 -31.40 -0.10
CA GLY A 340 -7.17 -31.64 1.08
C GLY A 340 -7.68 -33.08 1.16
N ALA A 341 -8.14 -33.65 0.05
CA ALA A 341 -8.56 -35.06 0.00
C ALA A 341 -7.40 -36.02 0.28
N CYS A 342 -6.22 -35.74 -0.27
CA CYS A 342 -5.04 -36.55 -0.04
C CYS A 342 -4.56 -36.49 1.41
N LEU A 343 -4.54 -35.30 2.03
CA LEU A 343 -4.20 -35.10 3.43
C LEU A 343 -5.08 -35.98 4.34
N LYS A 344 -6.41 -35.93 4.13
CA LYS A 344 -7.38 -36.70 4.92
C LYS A 344 -7.21 -38.21 4.75
N SER A 345 -6.88 -38.67 3.53
CA SER A 345 -6.69 -40.10 3.23
C SER A 345 -5.36 -40.65 3.73
N SER A 346 -4.26 -39.92 3.50
CA SER A 346 -2.89 -40.39 3.75
C SER A 346 -2.43 -40.13 5.18
N HIS A 347 -2.93 -39.05 5.80
CA HIS A 347 -2.54 -38.59 7.14
C HIS A 347 -3.76 -38.37 8.05
N PRO A 348 -4.62 -39.39 8.29
CA PRO A 348 -5.89 -39.24 9.01
C PRO A 348 -5.76 -38.82 10.48
N ASN A 349 -4.59 -39.02 11.09
CA ASN A 349 -4.34 -38.66 12.49
C ASN A 349 -3.55 -37.35 12.64
N ASN A 350 -3.31 -36.62 11.55
CA ASN A 350 -2.64 -35.31 11.62
C ASN A 350 -3.59 -34.26 12.24
N GLN A 351 -3.04 -33.28 12.95
CA GLN A 351 -3.82 -32.22 13.59
C GLN A 351 -4.62 -31.41 12.56
N ALA A 352 -4.04 -31.10 11.40
CA ALA A 352 -4.77 -30.42 10.33
C ALA A 352 -5.96 -31.24 9.83
N THR A 353 -5.79 -32.55 9.63
CA THR A 353 -6.90 -33.43 9.26
C THR A 353 -8.01 -33.41 10.30
N GLN A 354 -7.65 -33.49 11.59
CA GLN A 354 -8.61 -33.45 12.69
C GLN A 354 -9.36 -32.12 12.74
N ALA A 355 -8.65 -31.00 12.57
CA ALA A 355 -9.21 -29.66 12.51
C ALA A 355 -10.25 -29.53 11.39
N LEU A 356 -9.90 -29.95 10.16
CA LEU A 356 -10.81 -29.87 9.01
C LEU A 356 -12.02 -30.81 9.16
N ASP A 357 -11.86 -31.97 9.80
CA ASP A 357 -12.97 -32.90 10.09
C ASP A 357 -13.89 -32.39 11.21
N SER A 358 -13.39 -31.50 12.09
CA SER A 358 -14.14 -30.94 13.22
C SER A 358 -14.69 -29.54 12.98
N GLY A 359 -14.74 -29.04 11.73
CA GLY A 359 -15.33 -27.74 11.40
C GLY A 359 -14.33 -26.58 11.26
N GLY A 360 -13.03 -26.86 11.41
CA GLY A 360 -11.95 -25.96 11.07
C GLY A 360 -11.80 -25.72 9.56
N TYR A 361 -10.90 -24.80 9.21
CA TYR A 361 -10.67 -24.40 7.83
C TYR A 361 -9.21 -23.98 7.59
N ILE A 362 -8.81 -24.01 6.32
CA ILE A 362 -7.53 -23.52 5.80
C ILE A 362 -7.70 -22.03 5.50
N TRP A 363 -7.15 -21.19 6.38
CA TRP A 363 -7.28 -19.74 6.28
C TRP A 363 -6.22 -19.11 5.36
N LYS A 364 -5.07 -19.77 5.14
CA LYS A 364 -4.04 -19.35 4.19
C LYS A 364 -3.52 -20.58 3.46
N ALA A 365 -3.40 -20.48 2.15
CA ALA A 365 -2.82 -21.54 1.33
C ALA A 365 -1.98 -20.93 0.21
N SER A 366 -0.78 -21.45 -0.04
CA SER A 366 0.04 -21.10 -1.21
C SER A 366 0.55 -22.35 -1.92
N TRP A 367 0.43 -22.34 -3.24
CA TRP A 367 0.92 -23.37 -4.13
C TRP A 367 2.23 -22.93 -4.77
N SER A 368 3.23 -23.81 -4.76
CA SER A 368 4.50 -23.62 -5.47
C SER A 368 5.06 -24.96 -5.96
N LYS A 369 6.20 -24.94 -6.67
CA LYS A 369 6.86 -26.16 -7.18
C LYS A 369 8.38 -26.11 -7.05
N PRO A 370 8.92 -25.94 -5.84
CA PRO A 370 10.36 -25.75 -5.62
C PRO A 370 11.19 -26.97 -6.05
N THR A 371 10.58 -28.17 -6.04
CA THR A 371 11.22 -29.43 -6.43
C THR A 371 10.74 -29.96 -7.79
N GLY A 372 9.89 -29.21 -8.50
CA GLY A 372 9.21 -29.63 -9.72
C GLY A 372 7.90 -30.41 -9.51
N GLU A 373 7.68 -30.94 -8.31
CA GLU A 373 6.39 -31.45 -7.84
C GLU A 373 5.58 -30.32 -7.18
N GLY A 374 4.25 -30.38 -7.25
CA GLY A 374 3.38 -29.38 -6.64
C GLY A 374 3.36 -29.50 -5.12
N GLU A 375 3.56 -28.39 -4.44
CA GLU A 375 3.55 -28.27 -2.98
C GLU A 375 2.53 -27.24 -2.55
N TRP A 376 1.75 -27.56 -1.51
CA TRP A 376 0.81 -26.66 -0.86
C TRP A 376 1.29 -26.36 0.56
N ASN A 377 1.59 -25.10 0.85
CA ASN A 377 1.75 -24.60 2.20
C ASN A 377 0.38 -24.15 2.71
N MET A 378 -0.18 -24.84 3.69
CA MET A 378 -1.53 -24.66 4.20
C MET A 378 -1.52 -24.36 5.69
N SER A 379 -2.07 -23.21 6.07
CA SER A 379 -2.32 -22.84 7.46
C SER A 379 -3.80 -23.05 7.80
N TRP A 380 -4.05 -23.71 8.93
CA TRP A 380 -5.37 -24.14 9.38
C TRP A 380 -5.67 -23.62 10.79
N VAL A 381 -6.95 -23.54 11.11
CA VAL A 381 -7.48 -23.23 12.45
C VAL A 381 -8.69 -24.11 12.74
N ASP A 382 -8.84 -24.55 13.99
CA ASP A 382 -9.99 -25.34 14.47
C ASP A 382 -10.92 -24.55 15.40
N GLU A 383 -12.06 -25.14 15.77
CA GLU A 383 -13.10 -24.49 16.59
C GLU A 383 -12.64 -24.13 18.02
N ASP A 384 -11.49 -24.64 18.49
CA ASP A 384 -10.94 -24.40 19.82
C ASP A 384 -9.82 -23.32 19.82
N ASP A 385 -9.67 -22.61 18.69
CA ASP A 385 -8.61 -21.64 18.39
C ASP A 385 -7.19 -22.24 18.42
N ASP A 386 -7.08 -23.56 18.22
CA ASP A 386 -5.80 -24.20 17.95
C ASP A 386 -5.52 -24.09 16.44
N ALA A 387 -4.30 -23.65 16.10
CA ALA A 387 -3.90 -23.37 14.73
C ALA A 387 -2.51 -23.92 14.42
N GLY A 388 -2.27 -24.18 13.14
CA GLY A 388 -0.96 -24.62 12.66
C GLY A 388 -0.81 -24.50 11.17
N TRP A 389 0.31 -25.00 10.66
CA TRP A 389 0.62 -25.02 9.24
C TRP A 389 1.27 -26.33 8.83
N LEU A 390 1.15 -26.69 7.56
CA LEU A 390 1.88 -27.80 6.96
C LEU A 390 2.18 -27.56 5.49
N VAL A 391 3.27 -28.15 5.02
CA VAL A 391 3.63 -28.21 3.60
C VAL A 391 3.35 -29.62 3.09
N LEU A 392 2.41 -29.74 2.16
CA LEU A 392 2.00 -31.01 1.55
C LEU A 392 2.50 -31.09 0.11
N ARG A 393 3.29 -32.11 -0.21
CA ARG A 393 3.76 -32.38 -1.57
C ARG A 393 2.90 -33.47 -2.21
N GLY A 394 2.43 -33.22 -3.43
CA GLY A 394 1.75 -34.23 -4.25
C GLY A 394 2.76 -35.18 -4.89
N SER A 395 2.44 -36.48 -4.93
CA SER A 395 3.24 -37.51 -5.59
C SER A 395 2.36 -38.50 -6.36
N PRO A 396 2.91 -39.30 -7.30
CA PRO A 396 2.10 -40.26 -8.06
C PRO A 396 1.37 -41.32 -7.21
N ASP A 397 1.87 -41.57 -6.00
CA ASP A 397 1.34 -42.59 -5.07
C ASP A 397 0.52 -41.98 -3.91
N GLY A 398 0.35 -40.64 -3.87
CA GLY A 398 -0.38 -39.94 -2.81
C GLY A 398 0.19 -38.55 -2.51
N CYS A 399 0.45 -38.28 -1.22
CA CYS A 399 1.03 -37.01 -0.78
C CYS A 399 1.81 -37.18 0.52
N ASP A 400 2.86 -36.40 0.67
CA ASP A 400 3.78 -36.45 1.79
C ASP A 400 3.82 -35.09 2.50
N ILE A 401 3.84 -35.11 3.84
CA ILE A 401 4.07 -33.91 4.64
C ILE A 401 5.57 -33.63 4.65
N VAL A 402 5.97 -32.52 4.02
CA VAL A 402 7.37 -32.07 3.94
C VAL A 402 7.79 -31.40 5.25
N SER A 403 6.91 -30.58 5.82
CA SER A 403 7.13 -29.85 7.07
C SER A 403 5.79 -29.48 7.70
N SER A 404 5.78 -29.22 9.01
CA SER A 404 4.58 -28.78 9.74
C SER A 404 4.96 -28.09 11.04
N GLY A 405 4.10 -27.19 11.51
CA GLY A 405 4.24 -26.50 12.79
C GLY A 405 2.88 -26.13 13.38
N SER A 406 2.92 -25.56 14.58
CA SER A 406 1.76 -25.03 15.30
C SER A 406 2.02 -23.57 15.63
N TYR A 407 0.95 -22.76 15.61
CA TYR A 407 0.96 -21.38 16.09
C TYR A 407 0.77 -21.36 17.61
N GLU A 408 1.02 -20.22 18.25
CA GLU A 408 0.67 -20.06 19.66
C GLU A 408 -0.86 -20.00 19.81
N ARG A 409 -1.38 -20.55 20.91
CA ARG A 409 -2.83 -20.61 21.10
C ARG A 409 -3.41 -19.19 21.23
N GLY A 410 -4.43 -18.90 20.43
CA GLY A 410 -5.09 -17.59 20.39
C GLY A 410 -4.40 -16.57 19.48
N GLU A 411 -3.31 -16.93 18.80
CA GLU A 411 -2.70 -16.11 17.73
C GLU A 411 -3.66 -16.00 16.54
N ILE A 412 -4.33 -17.09 16.17
CA ILE A 412 -5.34 -17.12 15.11
C ILE A 412 -6.68 -17.53 15.71
N SER A 413 -7.71 -16.72 15.48
CA SER A 413 -9.06 -16.99 15.97
C SER A 413 -9.93 -17.67 14.91
N TRP A 414 -10.70 -18.67 15.33
CA TRP A 414 -11.69 -19.32 14.49
C TRP A 414 -12.95 -18.45 14.39
N ASN A 415 -13.35 -18.13 13.16
CA ASN A 415 -14.58 -17.43 12.88
C ASN A 415 -15.13 -17.80 11.50
N ARG A 416 -15.87 -18.91 11.46
CA ARG A 416 -16.45 -19.43 10.22
C ARG A 416 -17.56 -18.56 9.65
N ASP A 417 -18.25 -17.79 10.49
CA ASP A 417 -19.35 -16.91 10.08
C ASP A 417 -18.84 -15.65 9.34
N SER A 418 -17.59 -15.26 9.58
CA SER A 418 -16.93 -14.15 8.88
C SER A 418 -16.29 -14.55 7.54
N ILE A 419 -16.42 -15.81 7.08
CA ILE A 419 -15.85 -16.23 5.79
C ILE A 419 -16.82 -15.85 4.66
N PRO A 420 -16.43 -14.93 3.75
CA PRO A 420 -17.29 -14.52 2.65
C PRO A 420 -17.32 -15.57 1.54
N SER A 421 -18.34 -15.50 0.69
CA SER A 421 -18.33 -16.25 -0.56
C SER A 421 -17.35 -15.61 -1.56
N THR A 422 -16.46 -16.41 -2.13
CA THR A 422 -15.39 -15.93 -3.03
C THR A 422 -15.55 -16.47 -4.44
N GLN A 423 -14.91 -15.85 -5.43
CA GLN A 423 -14.64 -16.49 -6.71
C GLN A 423 -13.69 -17.69 -6.52
N THR A 424 -13.54 -18.52 -7.55
CA THR A 424 -12.58 -19.64 -7.53
C THR A 424 -11.19 -19.13 -7.92
N MET A 425 -10.12 -19.76 -7.40
CA MET A 425 -8.75 -19.36 -7.74
C MET A 425 -8.54 -19.45 -9.26
N SER A 426 -9.01 -20.52 -9.91
CA SER A 426 -8.97 -20.70 -11.36
C SER A 426 -9.53 -19.50 -12.15
N LEU A 427 -10.68 -18.97 -11.74
CA LEU A 427 -11.28 -17.80 -12.40
C LEU A 427 -10.38 -16.57 -12.25
N LEU A 428 -9.86 -16.33 -11.05
CA LEU A 428 -9.02 -15.19 -10.75
C LEU A 428 -7.65 -15.28 -11.44
N GLU A 429 -7.04 -16.46 -11.45
CA GLU A 429 -5.81 -16.78 -12.18
C GLU A 429 -5.96 -16.49 -13.67
N GLN A 430 -7.04 -16.97 -14.30
CA GLN A 430 -7.30 -16.72 -15.73
C GLN A 430 -7.41 -15.23 -16.05
N ARG A 431 -7.91 -14.42 -15.10
CA ARG A 431 -7.95 -12.97 -15.24
C ARG A 431 -6.56 -12.37 -15.12
N ILE A 432 -5.80 -12.71 -14.10
CA ILE A 432 -4.42 -12.19 -13.92
C ILE A 432 -3.53 -12.57 -15.11
N LEU A 433 -3.66 -13.80 -15.60
CA LEU A 433 -2.86 -14.34 -16.70
C LEU A 433 -3.36 -13.89 -18.09
N SER A 434 -4.49 -13.17 -18.17
CA SER A 434 -5.06 -12.74 -19.44
C SER A 434 -4.16 -11.68 -20.10
N PRO A 435 -3.76 -11.86 -21.38
CA PRO A 435 -2.93 -10.88 -22.08
C PRO A 435 -3.59 -9.50 -22.11
N GLY A 436 -2.82 -8.47 -21.76
CA GLY A 436 -3.24 -7.07 -21.85
C GLY A 436 -4.03 -6.53 -20.65
N ARG A 437 -4.50 -7.35 -19.72
CA ARG A 437 -5.18 -6.87 -18.50
C ARG A 437 -4.24 -6.12 -17.56
N TYR A 438 -3.08 -6.71 -17.30
CA TYR A 438 -2.04 -6.11 -16.45
C TYR A 438 -0.70 -6.13 -17.18
N PRO A 439 -0.52 -5.27 -18.20
CA PRO A 439 0.60 -5.34 -19.15
C PRO A 439 1.97 -5.15 -18.47
N ASP A 440 2.01 -4.33 -17.42
CA ASP A 440 3.24 -4.09 -16.66
C ASP A 440 3.65 -5.27 -15.77
N LEU A 441 2.67 -6.06 -15.35
CA LEU A 441 2.85 -7.19 -14.42
C LEU A 441 3.13 -8.50 -15.17
N SER A 442 2.51 -8.71 -16.33
CA SER A 442 2.55 -9.99 -17.06
C SER A 442 3.97 -10.49 -17.35
N GLN A 443 4.92 -9.58 -17.59
CA GLN A 443 6.31 -9.92 -17.86
C GLN A 443 7.03 -10.58 -16.66
N PHE A 444 6.55 -10.35 -15.44
CA PHE A 444 7.17 -10.86 -14.22
C PHE A 444 6.54 -12.15 -13.73
N ILE A 445 5.25 -12.37 -14.00
CA ILE A 445 4.51 -13.51 -13.43
C ILE A 445 4.17 -14.61 -14.43
N GLN A 446 4.26 -14.35 -15.74
CA GLN A 446 3.81 -15.30 -16.76
C GLN A 446 4.98 -16.04 -17.41
N SER A 447 4.77 -17.33 -17.71
CA SER A 447 5.58 -18.12 -18.64
C SER A 447 4.64 -18.74 -19.68
N GLY A 448 4.53 -18.09 -20.84
CA GLY A 448 3.49 -18.42 -21.82
C GLY A 448 2.10 -18.05 -21.31
N ASN A 449 1.20 -19.02 -21.24
CA ASN A 449 -0.19 -18.84 -20.76
C ASN A 449 -0.38 -19.34 -19.31
N SER A 450 0.69 -19.52 -18.55
CA SER A 450 0.70 -20.06 -17.19
C SER A 450 1.54 -19.18 -16.28
N TRP A 451 1.40 -19.38 -14.96
CA TRP A 451 2.33 -18.82 -13.98
C TRP A 451 3.78 -19.22 -14.26
N ASN A 452 4.69 -18.30 -13.94
CA ASN A 452 6.11 -18.56 -13.91
C ASN A 452 6.41 -19.72 -12.94
N PRO A 453 7.35 -20.61 -13.25
CA PRO A 453 7.68 -21.71 -12.36
C PRO A 453 8.12 -21.35 -10.94
N GLU A 454 8.68 -20.16 -10.76
CA GLU A 454 9.13 -19.60 -9.49
C GLU A 454 8.03 -18.83 -8.75
N ALA A 455 6.83 -18.72 -9.32
CA ALA A 455 5.72 -18.04 -8.68
C ALA A 455 5.07 -18.94 -7.62
N GLU A 456 4.74 -18.36 -6.48
CA GLU A 456 3.86 -18.95 -5.48
C GLU A 456 2.49 -18.29 -5.60
N VAL A 457 1.41 -19.08 -5.63
CA VAL A 457 0.06 -18.57 -5.87
C VAL A 457 -0.88 -19.12 -4.83
N GLY A 458 -1.65 -18.24 -4.20
CA GLY A 458 -2.39 -18.61 -3.01
C GLY A 458 -3.54 -17.69 -2.69
N TYR A 459 -4.06 -17.84 -1.49
CA TYR A 459 -5.00 -16.91 -0.90
C TYR A 459 -4.74 -16.78 0.60
N ARG A 460 -5.28 -15.71 1.17
CA ARG A 460 -5.35 -15.47 2.60
C ARG A 460 -6.73 -14.94 2.97
N LEU A 461 -7.34 -15.58 3.96
CA LEU A 461 -8.46 -15.06 4.72
C LEU A 461 -7.91 -14.21 5.86
N SER A 462 -8.32 -12.95 5.90
CA SER A 462 -8.05 -12.03 7.00
C SER A 462 -9.31 -11.94 7.86
N VAL A 463 -9.23 -12.50 9.07
CA VAL A 463 -10.27 -12.48 10.11
C VAL A 463 -9.67 -11.89 11.39
N THR A 464 -9.34 -10.60 11.35
CA THR A 464 -8.69 -9.81 12.44
C THR A 464 -7.34 -10.34 12.96
N GLU A 465 -6.49 -9.38 13.31
CA GLU A 465 -5.16 -9.49 13.95
C GLU A 465 -4.14 -10.42 13.27
N ASP A 466 -3.26 -9.83 12.45
CA ASP A 466 -1.96 -10.41 12.14
C ASP A 466 -1.00 -9.38 11.53
N ASN A 467 0.30 -9.55 11.77
CA ASN A 467 1.39 -8.65 11.40
C ASN A 467 2.16 -9.12 10.15
N GLU A 468 1.60 -8.99 8.95
CA GLU A 468 2.35 -9.16 7.69
C GLU A 468 2.08 -7.96 6.76
N ILE A 469 2.97 -7.59 5.85
CA ILE A 469 2.71 -6.49 4.88
C ILE A 469 1.40 -6.66 4.09
N LEU A 470 0.91 -7.90 3.97
CA LEU A 470 -0.37 -8.27 3.35
C LEU A 470 -1.58 -8.24 4.31
N SER A 471 -1.36 -8.04 5.62
CA SER A 471 -2.44 -7.74 6.57
C SER A 471 -2.92 -6.29 6.48
N PHE A 472 -2.22 -5.45 5.72
CA PHE A 472 -2.60 -4.08 5.42
C PHE A 472 -3.59 -3.96 4.26
N LEU A 473 -4.06 -5.05 3.68
CA LEU A 473 -5.11 -5.00 2.65
C LEU A 473 -6.49 -4.74 3.30
N PRO A 474 -7.42 -4.04 2.63
CA PRO A 474 -8.62 -3.48 3.25
C PRO A 474 -9.65 -4.54 3.57
N GLY A 475 -10.15 -4.59 4.80
CA GLY A 475 -11.38 -5.30 5.21
C GLY A 475 -12.04 -4.51 6.32
N ASP A 476 -13.36 -4.31 6.23
CA ASP A 476 -14.17 -3.73 7.30
C ASP A 476 -13.89 -4.52 8.59
N LEU A 477 -13.53 -3.83 9.67
CA LEU A 477 -13.15 -4.45 10.94
C LEU A 477 -14.36 -5.20 11.51
N GLY A 478 -14.57 -6.45 11.06
CA GLY A 478 -15.68 -7.32 11.44
C GLY A 478 -16.13 -8.31 10.36
N ASP A 479 -16.03 -7.96 9.08
CA ASP A 479 -16.49 -8.78 7.96
C ASP A 479 -15.26 -9.37 7.24
N GLY A 480 -14.92 -10.62 7.55
CA GLY A 480 -13.69 -11.26 7.04
C GLY A 480 -13.54 -11.15 5.53
N LYS A 481 -12.30 -11.00 5.06
CA LYS A 481 -12.00 -10.79 3.64
C LYS A 481 -11.03 -11.83 3.12
N VAL A 482 -11.23 -12.25 1.88
CA VAL A 482 -10.31 -13.15 1.19
C VAL A 482 -9.56 -12.40 0.09
N THR A 483 -8.25 -12.47 0.13
CA THR A 483 -7.36 -11.94 -0.91
C THR A 483 -6.65 -13.10 -1.58
N MET A 484 -6.70 -13.14 -2.92
CA MET A 484 -5.80 -13.99 -3.70
C MET A 484 -4.44 -13.28 -3.82
N THR A 485 -3.37 -14.01 -3.53
CA THR A 485 -2.01 -13.49 -3.58
C THR A 485 -1.18 -14.28 -4.57
N ALA A 486 -0.19 -13.63 -5.18
CA ALA A 486 0.88 -14.34 -5.82
C ALA A 486 2.20 -13.61 -5.57
N THR A 487 3.24 -14.39 -5.34
CA THR A 487 4.58 -13.88 -5.08
C THR A 487 5.57 -14.52 -6.04
N ARG A 488 6.70 -13.86 -6.27
CA ARG A 488 7.81 -14.43 -7.01
C ARG A 488 9.11 -13.78 -6.54
N ASP A 489 10.02 -14.62 -6.07
CA ASP A 489 11.39 -14.23 -5.77
C ASP A 489 12.35 -14.86 -6.80
N TRP A 490 13.26 -14.06 -7.33
CA TRP A 490 14.28 -14.55 -8.26
C TRP A 490 15.53 -13.69 -8.23
N GLU A 491 16.64 -14.28 -8.68
CA GLU A 491 17.89 -13.55 -8.88
C GLU A 491 18.13 -13.34 -10.38
N GLU A 492 18.42 -12.11 -10.77
CA GLU A 492 18.74 -11.77 -12.16
C GLU A 492 19.88 -10.76 -12.21
N ASN A 493 20.97 -11.11 -12.90
CA ASN A 493 22.15 -10.25 -13.06
C ASN A 493 22.79 -9.78 -11.73
N GLY A 494 22.82 -10.65 -10.70
CA GLY A 494 23.39 -10.32 -9.38
C GLY A 494 22.50 -9.38 -8.57
N ARG A 495 21.20 -9.37 -8.86
CA ARG A 495 20.20 -8.59 -8.15
C ARG A 495 19.07 -9.50 -7.70
N GLU A 496 18.68 -9.36 -6.46
CA GLU A 496 17.51 -10.02 -5.88
C GLU A 496 16.27 -9.23 -6.25
N LYS A 497 15.25 -9.93 -6.74
CA LYS A 497 13.96 -9.35 -7.10
C LYS A 497 12.87 -10.09 -6.36
N SER A 498 11.97 -9.33 -5.76
CA SER A 498 10.81 -9.82 -5.04
C SER A 498 9.58 -9.11 -5.55
N LEU A 499 8.60 -9.86 -6.03
CA LEU A 499 7.34 -9.35 -6.54
C LEU A 499 6.19 -9.92 -5.70
N ASP A 500 5.28 -9.06 -5.29
CA ASP A 500 4.03 -9.44 -4.64
C ASP A 500 2.84 -8.80 -5.34
N LEU A 501 1.73 -9.53 -5.44
CA LEU A 501 0.45 -9.01 -5.89
C LEU A 501 -0.68 -9.47 -4.97
N ALA A 502 -1.73 -8.66 -4.94
CA ALA A 502 -2.94 -8.90 -4.18
C ALA A 502 -4.18 -8.56 -5.01
N LEU A 503 -5.14 -9.48 -5.02
CA LEU A 503 -6.40 -9.35 -5.72
C LEU A 503 -7.55 -9.74 -4.80
N ASP A 504 -8.61 -8.93 -4.79
CA ASP A 504 -9.82 -9.20 -4.01
C ASP A 504 -10.52 -10.45 -4.57
N ALA A 505 -10.59 -11.51 -3.76
CA ALA A 505 -11.11 -12.79 -4.21
C ALA A 505 -12.64 -12.79 -4.38
N GLU A 506 -13.35 -11.81 -3.84
CA GLU A 506 -14.79 -11.68 -4.00
C GLU A 506 -15.16 -10.96 -5.30
N THR A 507 -14.41 -9.91 -5.62
CA THR A 507 -14.73 -8.96 -6.69
C THR A 507 -13.91 -9.17 -7.95
N GLY A 508 -12.75 -9.82 -7.86
CA GLY A 508 -11.84 -10.00 -8.99
C GLY A 508 -10.97 -8.77 -9.30
N GLU A 509 -10.93 -7.78 -8.41
CA GLU A 509 -10.21 -6.52 -8.57
C GLU A 509 -8.79 -6.62 -8.03
N MET A 510 -7.80 -6.30 -8.86
CA MET A 510 -6.42 -6.13 -8.42
C MET A 510 -6.38 -4.96 -7.45
N VAL A 511 -5.85 -5.22 -6.27
CA VAL A 511 -5.70 -4.22 -5.21
C VAL A 511 -4.38 -3.47 -5.43
N LEU A 512 -3.30 -4.24 -5.53
CA LEU A 512 -1.96 -3.72 -5.79
C LEU A 512 -1.03 -4.81 -6.32
N TRP A 513 0.08 -4.37 -6.87
CA TRP A 513 1.28 -5.20 -6.95
C TRP A 513 2.52 -4.33 -6.76
N TYR A 514 3.59 -4.90 -6.22
CA TYR A 514 4.88 -4.22 -6.12
C TYR A 514 6.04 -5.15 -6.45
N LEU A 515 7.15 -4.55 -6.86
CA LEU A 515 8.41 -5.18 -7.19
C LEU A 515 9.52 -4.45 -6.43
N ILE A 516 10.27 -5.18 -5.63
CA ILE A 516 11.53 -4.75 -5.04
C ILE A 516 12.66 -5.37 -5.85
N ASP A 517 13.67 -4.57 -6.18
CA ASP A 517 14.86 -4.99 -6.91
C ASP A 517 16.09 -4.40 -6.20
N ARG A 518 16.92 -5.24 -5.59
CA ARG A 518 18.08 -4.84 -4.77
C ARG A 518 19.35 -5.62 -5.14
N SER A 519 20.50 -5.09 -4.75
CA SER A 519 21.78 -5.82 -4.85
C SER A 519 21.72 -7.11 -4.04
N SER A 520 22.25 -8.22 -4.58
CA SER A 520 22.31 -9.52 -3.90
C SER A 520 23.47 -9.61 -2.88
N GLY A 521 24.09 -8.50 -2.51
CA GLY A 521 25.29 -8.46 -1.68
C GLY A 521 25.66 -7.08 -1.19
#